data_AF-A0A7Z1SB62-F1
#
_entry.id   AF-A0A7Z1SB62-F1
#
_cell.length_a   1.000
_cell.length_b   1.000
_cell.length_c   1.000
_cell.angle_alpha   90.00
_cell.angle_beta   90.00
_cell.angle_gamma   90.00
#
_symmetry.space_group_name_H-M   'P 1'
#
loop_
_entity.id
_entity.type
_entity.pdbx_description
1 polymer ?
#
loop_
_entity_poly.entity_id
_entity_poly.type
_entity_poly.pdbx_seq_one_letter_code
_entity_poly.pdbx_strand_id
1 'polypeptide(L)' 'RRGDAHKLGLALHIGFLRMSGRLLYAFRVVPVALWRHLSEELGIATPDVASLRTLYGREKTLFDHQQVACTALGFRWMP' A
#
# COMPACT_ATOMS: atom_id res chain seq x y z
N ARG A 1 5.13 4.63 15.00
CA ARG A 1 6.07 5.26 14.03
C ARG A 1 5.65 4.85 12.62
N ARG A 2 5.24 5.79 11.76
CA ARG A 2 4.88 5.52 10.34
C ARG A 2 6.15 5.66 9.49
N GLY A 3 6.81 4.55 9.14
CA GLY A 3 8.01 4.55 8.30
C GLY A 3 7.67 4.62 6.80
N ASP A 4 8.66 4.90 5.94
CA ASP A 4 8.44 5.09 4.49
C ASP A 4 7.83 3.87 3.80
N ALA A 5 8.14 2.65 4.26
CA ALA A 5 7.47 1.43 3.80
C ALA A 5 5.94 1.47 4.02
N HIS A 6 5.46 2.03 5.13
CA HIS A 6 4.02 2.15 5.38
C HIS A 6 3.37 3.17 4.44
N LYS A 7 4.06 4.28 4.14
CA LYS A 7 3.58 5.27 3.17
C LYS A 7 3.43 4.65 1.78
N LEU A 8 4.40 3.85 1.35
CA LEU A 8 4.34 3.11 0.09
C LEU A 8 3.20 2.11 0.07
N GLY A 9 3.05 1.34 1.14
CA GLY A 9 1.97 0.37 1.23
C GLY A 9 0.61 1.05 1.13
N LEU A 10 0.41 2.15 1.85
CA LEU A 10 -0.81 2.93 1.79
C LEU A 10 -1.06 3.53 0.38
N ALA A 11 -0.04 4.10 -0.24
CA ALA A 11 -0.16 4.67 -1.58
C ALA A 11 -0.54 3.62 -2.62
N LEU A 12 -0.01 2.41 -2.51
CA LEU A 12 -0.42 1.28 -3.34
C LEU A 12 -1.91 0.96 -3.16
N HIS A 13 -2.41 0.90 -1.92
CA HIS A 13 -3.83 0.65 -1.65
C HIS A 13 -4.73 1.74 -2.21
N ILE A 14 -4.35 3.02 -2.05
CA ILE A 14 -5.10 4.16 -2.60
C ILE A 14 -5.13 4.09 -4.13
N GLY A 15 -3.98 3.90 -4.78
CA GLY A 15 -3.90 3.82 -6.23
C GLY A 15 -4.72 2.67 -6.80
N PHE A 16 -4.56 1.47 -6.23
CA PHE A 16 -5.30 0.29 -6.68
C PHE A 16 -6.81 0.45 -6.48
N LEU A 17 -7.25 0.93 -5.32
CA LEU A 17 -8.67 1.16 -5.04
C LEU A 17 -9.26 2.22 -5.97
N ARG A 18 -8.55 3.32 -6.20
CA ARG A 18 -8.98 4.39 -7.11
C ARG A 18 -9.15 3.90 -8.56
N MET A 19 -8.25 3.05 -9.04
CA MET A 19 -8.27 2.56 -10.42
C MET A 19 -9.25 1.40 -10.65
N SER A 20 -9.37 0.49 -9.68
CA SER A 20 -10.13 -0.76 -9.86
C SER A 20 -11.49 -0.78 -9.17
N GLY A 21 -11.74 0.13 -8.23
CA GLY A 21 -12.90 0.08 -7.33
C GLY A 21 -12.89 -1.11 -6.36
N ARG A 22 -11.77 -1.86 -6.26
CA ARG A 22 -11.65 -3.06 -5.44
C ARG A 22 -10.54 -2.91 -4.41
N LEU A 23 -10.68 -3.60 -3.28
CA LEU A 23 -9.60 -3.70 -2.29
C LEU A 23 -8.47 -4.58 -2.83
N LEU A 24 -7.25 -4.13 -2.58
CA LEU A 24 -6.06 -4.94 -2.80
C LEU A 24 -5.96 -5.96 -1.66
N TYR A 25 -6.32 -7.21 -1.93
CA TYR A 25 -6.05 -8.33 -1.04
C TYR A 25 -4.60 -8.80 -1.22
N ALA A 26 -4.04 -9.50 -0.23
CA ALA A 26 -2.62 -9.84 -0.15
C ALA A 26 -2.06 -10.43 -1.46
N PHE A 27 -1.49 -9.56 -2.31
CA PHE A 27 -0.72 -9.99 -3.46
C PHE A 27 0.59 -10.58 -2.94
N ARG A 28 0.94 -11.77 -3.40
CA ARG A 28 2.24 -12.36 -3.08
C ARG A 28 3.40 -11.57 -3.71
N VAL A 29 3.16 -10.86 -4.81
CA VAL A 29 4.19 -10.08 -5.53
C VAL A 29 3.58 -8.81 -6.12
N VAL A 30 4.16 -7.66 -5.77
CA VAL A 30 3.94 -6.38 -6.43
C VAL A 30 5.18 -6.08 -7.30
N PRO A 31 5.03 -5.68 -8.58
CA PRO A 31 6.18 -5.41 -9.45
C PRO A 31 7.11 -4.33 -8.89
N VAL A 32 8.43 -4.55 -8.99
CA VAL A 32 9.45 -3.58 -8.53
C VAL A 32 9.31 -2.22 -9.20
N ALA A 33 8.92 -2.19 -10.47
CA ALA A 33 8.66 -0.94 -11.20
C ALA A 33 7.59 -0.07 -10.50
N LEU A 34 6.54 -0.70 -9.94
CA LEU A 34 5.49 0.02 -9.23
C LEU A 34 6.01 0.60 -7.91
N TRP A 35 6.89 -0.13 -7.20
CA TRP A 35 7.53 0.41 -5.99
C TRP A 35 8.41 1.62 -6.29
N ARG A 36 9.21 1.55 -7.35
CA ARG A 36 10.05 2.68 -7.78
C ARG A 36 9.20 3.90 -8.12
N HIS A 37 8.16 3.71 -8.93
CA HIS A 37 7.24 4.79 -9.29
C HIS A 37 6.60 5.41 -8.04
N LEU A 38 6.06 4.61 -7.12
CA LEU A 38 5.46 5.15 -5.90
C LEU A 38 6.48 5.86 -4.99
N SER A 39 7.73 5.37 -4.95
CA SER A 39 8.80 6.03 -4.20
C SER A 39 9.15 7.40 -4.77
N GLU A 40 9.23 7.50 -6.10
CA GLU A 40 9.46 8.76 -6.82
C GLU A 40 8.32 9.74 -6.56
N GLU A 41 7.07 9.32 -6.73
CA GLU A 41 5.87 10.16 -6.50
C GLU A 41 5.76 10.66 -5.05
N LEU A 42 6.22 9.86 -4.08
CA LEU A 42 6.18 10.22 -2.67
C LEU A 42 7.45 10.94 -2.18
N GLY A 43 8.47 11.10 -3.03
CA GLY A 43 9.75 11.71 -2.66
C GLY A 43 10.49 10.96 -1.55
N ILE A 44 10.39 9.63 -1.53
CA ILE A 44 11.02 8.77 -0.51
C ILE A 44 12.07 7.85 -1.14
N ALA A 45 13.10 7.52 -0.37
CA ALA A 45 14.07 6.52 -0.79
C ALA A 45 13.37 5.18 -1.07
N THR A 46 13.66 4.57 -2.22
CA THR A 46 13.08 3.27 -2.57
C THR A 46 13.56 2.23 -1.55
N PRO A 47 12.66 1.65 -0.73
CA PRO A 47 13.04 0.61 0.20
C PRO A 47 13.44 -0.64 -0.57
N ASP A 48 14.27 -1.48 0.06
CA ASP A 48 14.53 -2.79 -0.49
C ASP A 48 13.24 -3.66 -0.50
N VAL A 49 13.24 -4.67 -1.37
CA VAL A 49 12.08 -5.56 -1.57
C VAL A 49 11.78 -6.41 -0.32
N ALA A 50 12.77 -6.75 0.50
CA ALA A 50 12.58 -7.53 1.71
C ALA A 50 11.85 -6.73 2.81
N SER A 51 12.15 -5.44 2.94
CA SER A 51 11.44 -4.50 3.81
C SER A 51 9.96 -4.39 3.46
N LEU A 52 9.64 -4.36 2.16
CA LEU A 52 8.25 -4.33 1.66
C LEU A 52 7.50 -5.64 1.94
N ARG A 53 8.14 -6.80 1.72
CA ARG A 53 7.55 -8.11 2.07
C ARG A 53 7.29 -8.24 3.58
N THR A 54 8.20 -7.72 4.39
CA THR A 54 8.08 -7.73 5.85
C THR A 54 6.89 -6.90 6.33
N LEU A 55 6.60 -5.78 5.67
CA LEU A 55 5.43 -4.94 5.95
C LEU A 55 4.12 -5.72 5.77
N TYR A 56 3.96 -6.41 4.64
CA TYR A 56 2.73 -7.16 4.33
C TYR A 56 2.64 -8.52 5.00
N GLY A 57 3.72 -9.01 5.62
CA GLY A 57 3.67 -10.19 6.49
C GLY A 57 2.84 -9.98 7.77
N ARG A 58 2.45 -8.74 8.08
CA ARG A 58 1.59 -8.40 9.23
C ARG A 58 0.18 -8.05 8.76
N GLU A 59 -0.76 -8.97 8.93
CA GLU A 59 -2.16 -8.79 8.49
C GLU A 59 -2.82 -7.52 9.06
N LYS A 60 -2.51 -7.13 10.30
CA LYS A 60 -3.03 -5.90 10.91
C LYS A 60 -2.71 -4.66 10.08
N THR A 61 -1.48 -4.56 9.57
CA THR A 61 -1.03 -3.40 8.77
C THR A 61 -1.72 -3.37 7.40
N LEU A 62 -2.06 -4.53 6.84
CA LEU A 62 -2.82 -4.62 5.60
C LEU A 62 -4.23 -4.03 5.77
N PHE A 63 -4.98 -4.48 6.78
CA PHE A 63 -6.33 -3.98 7.05
C PHE A 63 -6.35 -2.49 7.39
N ASP A 64 -5.38 -2.03 8.20
CA ASP A 64 -5.24 -0.61 8.53
C ASP A 64 -5.08 0.24 7.25
N HIS A 65 -4.26 -0.19 6.29
CA HIS A 65 -4.09 0.53 5.02
C HIS A 65 -5.35 0.50 4.15
N GLN A 66 -6.07 -0.64 4.09
CA GLN A 66 -7.32 -0.73 3.36
C GLN A 66 -8.38 0.22 3.92
N GLN A 67 -8.53 0.27 5.25
CA GLN A 67 -9.48 1.17 5.91
C GLN A 67 -9.15 2.63 5.63
N VAL A 68 -7.86 3.01 5.72
CA VAL A 68 -7.42 4.38 5.43
C VAL A 68 -7.64 4.72 3.95
N ALA A 69 -7.34 3.81 3.03
CA ALA A 69 -7.58 4.03 1.60
C ALA A 69 -9.07 4.22 1.28
N CYS A 70 -9.94 3.40 1.88
CA CYS A 70 -11.40 3.56 1.75
C CYS A 70 -11.85 4.94 2.25
N THR A 71 -11.41 5.33 3.45
CA THR A 71 -11.72 6.64 4.05
C THR A 71 -11.26 7.78 3.14
N ALA A 72 -10.03 7.70 2.61
CA ALA A 72 -9.45 8.73 1.75
C ALA A 72 -10.17 8.89 0.41
N LEU A 73 -10.80 7.83 -0.09
CA LEU A 73 -11.48 7.83 -1.40
C LEU A 73 -13.01 7.84 -1.29
N GLY A 74 -13.58 7.86 -0.08
CA GLY A 74 -15.02 7.82 0.14
C GLY A 74 -15.68 6.47 -0.10
N PHE A 75 -14.90 5.38 -0.15
CA PHE A 75 -15.44 4.02 -0.25
C PHE A 75 -15.90 3.53 1.12
N ARG A 76 -16.98 2.75 1.14
CA ARG A 76 -17.40 2.04 2.34
C ARG A 76 -16.41 0.92 2.63
N TRP A 77 -15.80 0.95 3.81
CA TRP A 77 -14.98 -0.16 4.29
C TRP A 77 -15.88 -1.30 4.79
N MET A 78 -15.65 -2.51 4.26
CA MET A 78 -16.28 -3.75 4.67
C MET A 78 -15.15 -4.78 4.82
N PRO A 79 -14.66 -5.03 6.04
CA PRO A 79 -13.58 -5.99 6.28
C PRO A 79 -14.01 -7.44 6.00
#